data_AF-A0A7S0L243-F1
#
_entry.id   AF-A0A7S0L243-F1
#
_cell.length_a   1.000
_cell.length_b   1.000
_cell.length_c   1.000
_cell.angle_alpha   90.00
_cell.angle_beta   90.00
_cell.angle_gamma   90.00
#
_symmetry.space_group_name_H-M   'P 1'
#
loop_
_entity.id
_entity.type
_entity.pdbx_description
1 polymer ?
#
loop_
_entity_poly.entity_id
_entity_poly.type
_entity_poly.pdbx_seq_one_letter_code
_entity_poly.pdbx_strand_id
1 'polypeptide(L)'
;MGSTNGHCIANQSFLCSQSPDVLVLLGRMLISESALELSRSLIAVSSVCVSIRDALQPLLAEQRDTWRAVDALCTKMRTPVSTLPAAAKLDWPKRGMVDEDVALLVKIIASGALKQLKVVILFGNKISDSGMQMLASAVAMGSLEQVKGLYLGGNLISDAGIKAFASAVTSSKRLGQLQSISFRLNKFGDAGIAALTAAVTSGAMASLSRIHIRLGFPEGQCTLSELEKACASRRINLS
;
A
#
# COMPACT_ATOMS: atom_id res chain seq x y z
N MET A 1 41.57 -27.23 -30.99
CA MET A 1 40.57 -26.21 -31.38
C MET A 1 39.25 -26.93 -31.56
N GLY A 2 38.37 -26.88 -30.55
CA GLY A 2 37.13 -27.66 -30.56
C GLY A 2 36.04 -26.98 -29.73
N SER A 3 35.03 -26.49 -30.45
CA SER A 3 33.62 -26.32 -30.09
C SER A 3 33.25 -25.83 -28.68
N THR A 4 32.90 -24.54 -28.58
CA THR A 4 32.01 -24.01 -27.52
C THR A 4 30.82 -23.20 -28.07
N ASN A 5 30.66 -23.08 -29.39
CA ASN A 5 29.62 -22.22 -29.99
C ASN A 5 28.24 -22.91 -30.22
N GLY A 6 28.10 -24.21 -29.94
CA GLY A 6 26.86 -24.96 -30.22
C GLY A 6 25.75 -24.83 -29.16
N HIS A 7 26.07 -24.46 -27.91
CA HIS A 7 25.09 -24.44 -26.81
C HIS A 7 24.33 -23.12 -26.65
N CYS A 8 24.87 -21.99 -27.12
CA CYS A 8 24.17 -20.69 -27.05
C CYS A 8 23.07 -20.53 -28.11
N ILE A 9 23.21 -21.15 -29.28
CA ILE A 9 22.31 -20.96 -30.42
C ILE A 9 21.01 -21.78 -30.24
N ALA A 10 21.11 -23.00 -29.68
CA ALA A 10 19.96 -23.89 -29.49
C ALA A 10 18.92 -23.34 -28.49
N ASN A 11 19.37 -22.64 -27.44
CA ASN A 11 18.47 -22.04 -26.45
C ASN A 11 17.77 -20.76 -26.98
N GLN A 12 18.41 -19.98 -27.85
CA GLN A 12 17.77 -18.84 -28.52
C GLN A 12 16.67 -19.31 -29.48
N SER A 13 16.91 -20.39 -30.24
CA SER A 13 15.90 -20.93 -31.17
C SER A 13 14.68 -21.52 -30.45
N PHE A 14 14.86 -22.12 -29.27
CA PHE A 14 13.76 -22.75 -28.52
C PHE A 14 12.81 -21.73 -27.89
N LEU A 15 13.32 -20.62 -27.34
CA LEU A 15 12.47 -19.57 -26.77
C LEU A 15 11.75 -18.78 -27.87
N CYS A 16 12.41 -18.47 -28.98
CA CYS A 16 11.80 -17.74 -30.08
C CYS A 16 10.74 -18.56 -30.84
N SER A 17 10.65 -19.88 -30.61
CA SER A 17 9.63 -20.77 -31.20
C SER A 17 8.43 -21.05 -30.26
N GLN A 18 8.42 -20.51 -29.04
CA GLN A 18 7.29 -20.68 -28.12
C GLN A 18 6.08 -19.82 -28.53
N SER A 19 4.89 -20.22 -28.08
CA SER A 19 3.68 -19.42 -28.29
C SER A 19 3.73 -18.10 -27.51
N PRO A 20 3.02 -17.05 -27.98
CA PRO A 20 2.94 -15.78 -27.27
C PRO A 20 2.51 -15.92 -25.80
N ASP A 21 1.58 -16.84 -25.50
CA ASP A 21 1.09 -17.06 -24.13
C ASP A 21 2.19 -17.58 -23.20
N VAL A 22 3.02 -18.53 -23.67
CA VAL A 22 4.14 -19.06 -22.90
C VAL A 22 5.19 -17.96 -22.66
N LEU A 23 5.44 -17.13 -23.67
CA LEU A 23 6.37 -16.01 -23.57
C LEU A 23 5.88 -14.94 -22.59
N VAL A 24 4.58 -14.62 -22.59
CA VAL A 24 3.96 -13.70 -21.61
C VAL A 24 4.07 -14.26 -20.20
N LEU A 25 3.85 -15.57 -20.01
CA LEU A 25 3.96 -16.20 -18.69
C LEU A 25 5.40 -16.12 -18.16
N LEU A 26 6.38 -16.45 -19.01
CA LEU A 26 7.80 -16.29 -18.69
C LEU A 26 8.16 -14.83 -18.42
N GLY A 27 7.62 -13.90 -19.20
CA GLY A 27 7.77 -12.47 -18.99
C GLY A 27 7.29 -12.02 -17.61
N ARG A 28 6.12 -12.50 -17.17
CA ARG A 28 5.60 -12.21 -15.83
C ARG A 28 6.49 -12.76 -14.72
N MET A 29 7.12 -13.93 -14.91
CA MET A 29 8.09 -14.49 -13.95
C MET A 29 9.39 -13.66 -13.87
N LEU A 30 9.72 -12.91 -14.93
CA LEU A 30 10.94 -12.09 -15.00
C LEU A 30 10.72 -10.66 -14.50
N ILE A 31 9.49 -10.24 -14.23
CA ILE A 31 9.21 -8.93 -13.64
C ILE A 31 9.77 -8.93 -12.21
N SER A 32 10.60 -7.93 -11.89
CA SER A 32 11.05 -7.70 -10.52
C SER A 32 9.82 -7.50 -9.63
N GLU A 33 9.83 -8.08 -8.43
CA GLU A 33 8.79 -7.82 -7.43
C GLU A 33 8.73 -6.32 -7.05
N SER A 34 9.79 -5.55 -7.31
CA SER A 34 9.85 -4.13 -7.00
C SER A 34 9.09 -3.28 -8.02
N ALA A 35 8.07 -2.55 -7.57
CA ALA A 35 7.38 -1.55 -8.36
C ALA A 35 8.24 -0.30 -8.68
N LEU A 36 9.46 -0.20 -8.14
CA LEU A 36 10.32 0.98 -8.23
C LEU A 36 11.30 0.96 -9.39
N GLU A 37 11.48 -0.17 -10.06
CA GLU A 37 12.45 -0.31 -11.16
C GLU A 37 11.84 -1.06 -12.37
N LEU A 38 12.27 -0.66 -13.57
CA LEU A 38 12.05 -1.44 -14.78
C LEU A 38 12.83 -2.76 -14.70
N SER A 39 12.21 -3.87 -15.07
CA SER A 39 12.87 -5.17 -14.99
C SER A 39 13.96 -5.26 -16.06
N ARG A 40 15.22 -5.14 -15.63
CA ARG A 40 16.38 -5.28 -16.51
C ARG A 40 16.39 -6.65 -17.20
N SER A 41 15.96 -7.69 -16.50
CA SER A 41 15.83 -9.05 -17.03
C SER A 41 14.77 -9.13 -18.11
N LEU A 42 13.60 -8.51 -17.90
CA LEU A 42 12.53 -8.47 -18.91
C LEU A 42 12.95 -7.69 -20.15
N ILE A 43 13.61 -6.54 -19.97
CA ILE A 43 14.15 -5.73 -21.06
C ILE A 43 15.18 -6.55 -21.85
N ALA A 44 16.11 -7.23 -21.16
CA ALA A 44 17.11 -8.06 -21.80
C ALA A 44 16.49 -9.19 -22.62
N VAL A 45 15.50 -9.91 -22.08
CA VAL A 45 14.80 -11.00 -22.79
C VAL A 45 14.02 -10.47 -24.00
N SER A 46 13.37 -9.31 -23.90
CA SER A 46 12.66 -8.69 -25.03
C SER A 46 13.59 -8.26 -26.19
N SER A 47 14.90 -8.14 -25.93
CA SER A 47 15.88 -7.80 -26.95
C SER A 47 16.36 -9.00 -27.78
N VAL A 48 16.05 -10.23 -27.35
CA VAL A 48 16.59 -11.47 -27.94
C VAL A 48 16.08 -11.73 -29.37
N CYS A 49 14.77 -11.57 -29.63
CA CYS A 49 14.21 -11.69 -30.98
C CYS A 49 12.88 -10.96 -31.12
N VAL A 50 12.44 -10.71 -32.37
CA VAL A 50 11.23 -9.94 -32.69
C VAL A 50 9.97 -10.60 -32.13
N SER A 51 9.82 -11.92 -32.26
CA SER A 51 8.64 -12.63 -31.73
C SER A 51 8.47 -12.49 -30.21
N ILE A 52 9.58 -12.56 -29.46
CA ILE A 52 9.58 -12.34 -28.00
C ILE A 52 9.29 -10.87 -27.68
N ARG A 53 9.89 -9.95 -28.44
CA ARG A 53 9.63 -8.51 -28.28
C ARG A 53 8.15 -8.18 -28.43
N ASP A 54 7.54 -8.65 -29.51
CA ASP A 54 6.13 -8.37 -29.82
C ASP A 54 5.22 -8.98 -28.75
N ALA A 55 5.51 -10.19 -28.28
CA ALA A 55 4.77 -10.84 -27.21
C ALA A 55 4.90 -10.11 -25.85
N LEU A 56 6.08 -9.57 -25.54
CA LEU A 56 6.37 -8.91 -24.25
C LEU A 56 6.11 -7.40 -24.25
N GLN A 57 5.91 -6.78 -25.42
CA GLN A 57 5.65 -5.35 -25.57
C GLN A 57 4.52 -4.82 -24.67
N PRO A 58 3.34 -5.48 -24.55
CA PRO A 58 2.30 -5.01 -23.64
C PRO A 58 2.73 -5.03 -22.16
N LEU A 59 3.47 -6.06 -21.73
CA LEU A 59 4.00 -6.15 -20.35
C LEU A 59 5.01 -5.04 -20.06
N LEU A 60 5.90 -4.74 -21.01
CA LEU A 60 6.88 -3.66 -20.88
C LEU A 60 6.22 -2.28 -20.85
N ALA A 61 5.15 -2.09 -21.63
CA ALA A 61 4.36 -0.85 -21.60
C ALA A 61 3.68 -0.68 -20.24
N GLU A 62 3.00 -1.72 -19.73
CA GLU A 62 2.36 -1.72 -18.41
C GLU A 62 3.37 -1.42 -17.29
N GLN A 63 4.55 -2.04 -17.32
CA GLN A 63 5.59 -1.80 -16.34
C GLN A 63 6.11 -0.35 -16.40
N ARG A 64 6.31 0.18 -17.60
CA ARG A 64 6.78 1.55 -17.79
C ARG A 64 5.75 2.57 -17.31
N ASP A 65 4.47 2.33 -17.56
CA ASP A 65 3.40 3.22 -17.14
C ASP A 65 3.20 3.18 -15.62
N THR A 66 3.33 1.99 -15.02
CA THR A 66 3.37 1.85 -13.55
C THR A 66 4.53 2.65 -12.95
N TRP A 67 5.75 2.49 -13.48
CA TRP A 67 6.92 3.24 -13.00
C TRP A 67 6.72 4.75 -13.15
N ARG A 68 6.19 5.22 -14.29
CA ARG A 68 5.88 6.65 -14.50
C ARG A 68 4.86 7.17 -13.50
N ALA A 69 3.83 6.39 -13.18
CA ALA A 69 2.84 6.76 -12.17
C ALA A 69 3.47 6.84 -10.77
N VAL A 70 4.36 5.90 -10.43
CA VAL A 70 5.13 5.94 -9.17
C VAL A 70 6.05 7.15 -9.11
N ASP A 71 6.76 7.47 -10.19
CA ASP A 71 7.65 8.63 -10.28
C ASP A 71 6.87 9.96 -10.18
N ALA A 72 5.71 10.05 -10.84
CA ALA A 72 4.81 11.19 -10.72
C ALA A 72 4.27 11.36 -9.30
N LEU A 73 3.87 10.26 -8.65
CA LEU A 73 3.47 10.26 -7.24
C LEU A 73 4.62 10.75 -6.36
N CYS A 74 5.82 10.20 -6.53
CA CYS A 74 7.02 10.58 -5.78
C CYS A 74 7.35 12.07 -5.94
N THR A 75 7.26 12.59 -7.17
CA THR A 75 7.42 14.01 -7.49
C THR A 75 6.37 14.86 -6.77
N LYS A 76 5.09 14.46 -6.83
CA LYS A 76 3.98 15.13 -6.13
C LYS A 76 4.19 15.16 -4.61
N MET A 77 4.69 14.06 -4.05
CA MET A 77 4.98 13.91 -2.63
C MET A 77 6.34 14.52 -2.22
N ARG A 78 7.11 15.04 -3.18
CA ARG A 78 8.47 15.58 -3.00
C ARG A 78 9.42 14.60 -2.32
N THR A 79 9.32 13.32 -2.69
CA THR A 79 10.12 12.23 -2.14
C THR A 79 10.78 11.50 -3.30
N PRO A 80 12.12 11.45 -3.40
CA PRO A 80 12.78 10.73 -4.49
C PRO A 80 12.48 9.23 -4.41
N VAL A 81 12.20 8.59 -5.55
CA VAL A 81 11.92 7.15 -5.66
C VAL A 81 13.04 6.31 -5.00
N SER A 82 14.29 6.75 -5.15
CA SER A 82 15.48 6.10 -4.58
C SER A 82 15.49 6.03 -3.04
N THR A 83 14.71 6.87 -2.35
CA THR A 83 14.65 6.88 -0.88
C THR A 83 13.64 5.89 -0.31
N LEU A 84 12.69 5.42 -1.12
CA LEU A 84 11.60 4.55 -0.68
C LEU A 84 12.10 3.23 -0.06
N PRO A 85 13.07 2.49 -0.65
CA PRO A 85 13.53 1.23 -0.07
C PRO A 85 14.07 1.33 1.37
N ALA A 86 14.65 2.48 1.71
CA ALA A 86 15.20 2.76 3.04
C ALA A 86 14.25 3.59 3.93
N ALA A 87 13.07 3.96 3.44
CA ALA A 87 12.17 4.84 4.15
C ALA A 87 11.48 4.11 5.32
N ALA A 88 11.93 4.40 6.54
CA ALA A 88 11.21 3.99 7.75
C ALA A 88 9.93 4.81 8.01
N LYS A 89 9.85 6.00 7.41
CA LYS A 89 8.74 6.94 7.57
C LYS A 89 8.41 7.58 6.22
N LEU A 90 7.14 7.51 5.82
CA LEU A 90 6.58 8.32 4.75
C LEU A 90 5.92 9.55 5.36
N ASP A 91 6.44 10.73 5.03
CA ASP A 91 5.97 12.02 5.55
C ASP A 91 5.37 12.88 4.42
N TRP A 92 4.11 12.61 4.09
CA TRP A 92 3.39 13.24 2.98
C TRP A 92 2.16 14.06 3.42
N PRO A 93 2.29 14.99 4.40
CA PRO A 93 1.19 15.82 4.81
C PRO A 93 0.92 16.91 3.78
N LYS A 94 -0.36 17.22 3.55
CA LYS A 94 -0.81 18.36 2.73
C LYS A 94 -0.18 18.38 1.33
N ARG A 95 -0.11 17.21 0.69
CA ARG A 95 0.42 17.02 -0.68
C ARG A 95 -0.68 16.96 -1.74
N GLY A 96 -1.94 17.12 -1.34
CA GLY A 96 -3.08 16.99 -2.25
C GLY A 96 -3.24 15.56 -2.78
N MET A 97 -2.85 14.57 -1.97
CA MET A 97 -3.02 13.16 -2.29
C MET A 97 -4.51 12.82 -2.42
N VAL A 98 -4.88 12.17 -3.53
CA VAL A 98 -6.25 11.70 -3.82
C VAL A 98 -6.32 10.17 -3.75
N ASP A 99 -7.49 9.58 -3.91
CA ASP A 99 -7.68 8.13 -3.77
C ASP A 99 -6.88 7.32 -4.80
N GLU A 100 -6.70 7.83 -6.01
CA GLU A 100 -5.86 7.21 -7.05
C GLU A 100 -4.39 7.15 -6.64
N ASP A 101 -3.89 8.17 -5.94
CA ASP A 101 -2.54 8.16 -5.38
C ASP A 101 -2.42 7.12 -4.26
N VAL A 102 -3.49 6.90 -3.48
CA VAL A 102 -3.53 5.86 -2.44
C VAL A 102 -3.49 4.48 -3.08
N ALA A 103 -4.17 4.28 -4.20
CA ALA A 103 -4.08 3.04 -4.98
C ALA A 103 -2.64 2.73 -5.38
N LEU A 104 -1.91 3.74 -5.87
CA LEU A 104 -0.50 3.61 -6.22
C LEU A 104 0.36 3.35 -4.98
N LEU A 105 0.15 4.05 -3.87
CA LEU A 105 0.86 3.80 -2.61
C LEU A 105 0.65 2.35 -2.14
N VAL A 106 -0.57 1.85 -2.15
CA VAL A 106 -0.88 0.47 -1.76
C VAL A 106 -0.16 -0.53 -2.66
N LYS A 107 -0.12 -0.29 -3.98
CA LYS A 107 0.67 -1.12 -4.91
C LYS A 107 2.16 -1.09 -4.56
N ILE A 108 2.74 0.07 -4.27
CA ILE A 108 4.15 0.20 -3.88
C ILE A 108 4.41 -0.59 -2.58
N ILE A 109 3.54 -0.48 -1.57
CA ILE A 109 3.68 -1.22 -0.31
C ILE A 109 3.57 -2.72 -0.55
N ALA A 110 2.56 -3.17 -1.32
CA ALA A 110 2.32 -4.57 -1.62
C ALA A 110 3.44 -5.22 -2.46
N SER A 111 4.16 -4.43 -3.26
CA SER A 111 5.34 -4.87 -4.02
C SER A 111 6.55 -5.20 -3.12
N GLY A 112 6.46 -4.95 -1.81
CA GLY A 112 7.58 -5.16 -0.90
C GLY A 112 8.70 -4.12 -1.07
N ALA A 113 8.46 -3.05 -1.82
CA ALA A 113 9.41 -1.96 -1.98
C ALA A 113 9.68 -1.20 -0.68
N LEU A 114 8.74 -1.21 0.26
CA LEU A 114 8.76 -0.43 1.50
C LEU A 114 9.02 -1.30 2.75
N LYS A 115 10.03 -2.18 2.70
CA LYS A 115 10.31 -3.19 3.75
C LYS A 115 10.56 -2.61 5.14
N GLN A 116 11.10 -1.39 5.20
CA GLN A 116 11.45 -0.73 6.46
C GLN A 116 10.33 0.17 7.01
N LEU A 117 9.21 0.30 6.30
CA LEU A 117 8.17 1.26 6.63
C LEU A 117 7.54 0.97 7.99
N LYS A 118 7.69 1.92 8.92
CA LYS A 118 7.10 1.88 10.26
C LYS A 118 6.08 2.98 10.48
N VAL A 119 6.16 4.10 9.76
CA VAL A 119 5.28 5.26 9.99
C VAL A 119 4.77 5.83 8.67
N VAL A 120 3.46 6.04 8.59
CA VAL A 120 2.79 6.63 7.42
C VAL A 120 2.03 7.87 7.86
N ILE A 121 2.43 9.04 7.34
CA ILE A 121 1.78 10.33 7.60
C ILE A 121 1.18 10.87 6.32
N LEU A 122 -0.16 10.84 6.25
CA LEU A 122 -0.96 11.34 5.11
C LEU A 122 -1.90 12.46 5.57
N PHE A 123 -1.50 13.21 6.59
CA PHE A 123 -2.34 14.25 7.19
C PHE A 123 -2.68 15.38 6.21
N GLY A 124 -3.92 15.84 6.16
CA GLY A 124 -4.29 17.03 5.39
C GLY A 124 -4.36 16.81 3.88
N ASN A 125 -4.72 15.60 3.44
CA ASN A 125 -4.88 15.25 2.03
C ASN A 125 -6.37 15.17 1.64
N LYS A 126 -6.68 14.62 0.46
CA LYS A 126 -8.04 14.46 -0.06
C LYS A 126 -8.45 12.98 -0.12
N ILE A 127 -7.99 12.19 0.85
CA ILE A 127 -8.31 10.76 0.93
C ILE A 127 -9.76 10.62 1.39
N SER A 128 -10.60 9.94 0.60
CA SER A 128 -12.00 9.67 0.92
C SER A 128 -12.16 8.26 1.50
N ASP A 129 -13.42 7.82 1.64
CA ASP A 129 -13.73 6.43 1.99
C ASP A 129 -13.15 5.42 0.99
N SER A 130 -13.05 5.78 -0.29
CA SER A 130 -12.46 4.90 -1.31
C SER A 130 -10.97 4.67 -1.06
N GLY A 131 -10.20 5.74 -0.81
CA GLY A 131 -8.80 5.61 -0.40
C GLY A 131 -8.64 4.86 0.92
N MET A 132 -9.55 5.06 1.87
CA MET A 132 -9.53 4.31 3.13
C MET A 132 -9.81 2.81 2.93
N GLN A 133 -10.72 2.44 2.01
CA GLN A 133 -10.96 1.05 1.64
C GLN A 133 -9.73 0.41 1.00
N MET A 134 -8.98 1.14 0.16
CA MET A 134 -7.73 0.62 -0.39
C MET A 134 -6.68 0.37 0.68
N LEU A 135 -6.55 1.28 1.66
CA LEU A 135 -5.69 1.06 2.83
C LEU A 135 -6.16 -0.14 3.67
N ALA A 136 -7.48 -0.30 3.85
CA ALA A 136 -8.04 -1.45 4.54
C ALA A 136 -7.72 -2.77 3.82
N SER A 137 -7.77 -2.80 2.48
CA SER A 137 -7.32 -3.95 1.69
C SER A 137 -5.83 -4.24 1.91
N ALA A 138 -4.98 -3.20 1.96
CA ALA A 138 -3.55 -3.37 2.27
C ALA A 138 -3.32 -3.96 3.67
N VAL A 139 -4.14 -3.58 4.65
CA VAL A 139 -4.15 -4.23 5.98
C VAL A 139 -4.52 -5.70 5.87
N ALA A 140 -5.62 -6.02 5.18
CA ALA A 140 -6.09 -7.39 5.04
C ALA A 140 -5.07 -8.31 4.36
N MET A 141 -4.35 -7.79 3.36
CA MET A 141 -3.27 -8.49 2.67
C MET A 141 -1.98 -8.60 3.49
N GLY A 142 -1.88 -7.91 4.64
CA GLY A 142 -0.67 -7.89 5.48
C GLY A 142 0.43 -6.95 5.01
N SER A 143 0.19 -6.14 3.98
CA SER A 143 1.18 -5.20 3.45
C SER A 143 1.60 -4.14 4.48
N LEU A 144 0.78 -3.90 5.52
CA LEU A 144 1.03 -2.91 6.58
C LEU A 144 1.40 -3.52 7.94
N GLU A 145 1.71 -4.82 8.03
CA GLU A 145 1.95 -5.52 9.30
C GLU A 145 3.06 -4.90 10.18
N GLN A 146 4.04 -4.25 9.54
CA GLN A 146 5.20 -3.65 10.18
C GLN A 146 4.94 -2.20 10.64
N VAL A 147 3.81 -1.61 10.24
CA VAL A 147 3.49 -0.21 10.51
C VAL A 147 3.12 -0.03 11.98
N LYS A 148 3.82 0.89 12.64
CA LYS A 148 3.64 1.31 14.03
C LYS A 148 2.82 2.60 14.15
N GLY A 149 2.80 3.44 13.12
CA GLY A 149 2.08 4.71 13.13
C GLY A 149 1.32 4.98 11.84
N LEU A 150 0.02 5.24 11.92
CA LEU A 150 -0.82 5.58 10.77
C LEU A 150 -1.59 6.89 11.05
N TYR A 151 -1.22 7.96 10.34
CA TYR A 151 -1.77 9.30 10.57
C TYR A 151 -2.54 9.79 9.34
N LEU A 152 -3.87 9.72 9.42
CA LEU A 152 -4.82 10.03 8.34
C LEU A 152 -5.71 11.24 8.68
N GLY A 153 -5.29 12.07 9.64
CA GLY A 153 -6.10 13.23 10.01
C GLY A 153 -6.23 14.27 8.91
N GLY A 154 -7.27 15.10 8.92
CA GLY A 154 -7.45 16.17 7.92
C GLY A 154 -7.76 15.65 6.52
N ASN A 155 -8.51 14.56 6.42
CA ASN A 155 -8.94 13.95 5.16
C ASN A 155 -10.48 13.98 5.05
N LEU A 156 -11.05 13.24 4.08
CA LEU A 156 -12.47 13.18 3.78
C LEU A 156 -13.07 11.82 4.18
N ILE A 157 -12.50 11.17 5.19
CA ILE A 157 -12.94 9.84 5.64
C ILE A 157 -14.21 9.98 6.48
N SER A 158 -15.24 9.19 6.17
CA SER A 158 -16.50 9.12 6.89
C SER A 158 -16.61 7.83 7.71
N ASP A 159 -17.78 7.60 8.33
CA ASP A 159 -18.08 6.35 9.01
C ASP A 159 -17.85 5.12 8.12
N ALA A 160 -18.09 5.24 6.81
CA ALA A 160 -17.93 4.12 5.87
C ALA A 160 -16.46 3.69 5.76
N GLY A 161 -15.54 4.64 5.62
CA GLY A 161 -14.11 4.36 5.58
C GLY A 161 -13.57 3.79 6.89
N ILE A 162 -14.01 4.34 8.04
CA ILE A 162 -13.61 3.82 9.35
C ILE A 162 -14.13 2.39 9.56
N LYS A 163 -15.38 2.10 9.17
CA LYS A 163 -15.95 0.74 9.21
C LYS A 163 -15.15 -0.25 8.36
N ALA A 164 -14.79 0.13 7.14
CA ALA A 164 -13.98 -0.72 6.26
C ALA A 164 -12.63 -1.06 6.89
N PHE A 165 -11.95 -0.06 7.47
CA PHE A 165 -10.70 -0.26 8.18
C PHE A 165 -10.85 -1.15 9.42
N ALA A 166 -11.84 -0.87 10.27
CA ALA A 166 -12.13 -1.65 11.47
C ALA A 166 -12.42 -3.12 11.16
N SER A 167 -13.17 -3.37 10.09
CA SER A 167 -13.46 -4.72 9.59
C SER A 167 -12.19 -5.44 9.13
N ALA A 168 -11.37 -4.79 8.29
CA ALA A 168 -10.13 -5.37 7.80
C ALA A 168 -9.11 -5.66 8.92
N VAL A 169 -9.02 -4.78 9.91
CA VAL A 169 -8.17 -4.98 11.09
C VAL A 169 -8.65 -6.19 11.89
N THR A 170 -9.95 -6.29 12.16
CA THR A 170 -10.52 -7.35 12.99
C THR A 170 -10.45 -8.72 12.32
N SER A 171 -10.69 -8.78 11.01
CA SER A 171 -10.65 -10.04 10.25
C SER A 171 -9.23 -10.55 10.03
N SER A 172 -8.29 -9.66 9.71
CA SER A 172 -6.91 -10.05 9.40
C SER A 172 -6.06 -10.30 10.65
N LYS A 173 -6.29 -9.54 11.73
CA LYS A 173 -5.43 -9.50 12.93
C LYS A 173 -3.95 -9.22 12.62
N ARG A 174 -3.67 -8.54 11.50
CA ARG A 174 -2.31 -8.28 11.01
C ARG A 174 -1.69 -6.97 11.49
N LEU A 175 -2.47 -6.04 12.05
CA LEU A 175 -1.95 -4.78 12.64
C LEU A 175 -1.51 -4.91 14.10
N GLY A 176 -0.90 -6.04 14.47
CA GLY A 176 -0.46 -6.28 15.84
C GLY A 176 0.63 -5.31 16.33
N GLN A 177 1.44 -4.76 15.41
CA GLN A 177 2.51 -3.80 15.71
C GLN A 177 2.05 -2.33 15.73
N LEU A 178 0.79 -2.04 15.36
CA LEU A 178 0.32 -0.66 15.31
C LEU A 178 0.25 -0.07 16.72
N GLN A 179 0.96 1.03 16.94
CA GLN A 179 1.08 1.70 18.23
C GLN A 179 0.26 3.00 18.28
N SER A 180 0.18 3.71 17.16
CA SER A 180 -0.48 5.02 17.09
C SER A 180 -1.31 5.15 15.82
N ILE A 181 -2.56 5.59 15.97
CA ILE A 181 -3.44 5.90 14.86
C ILE A 181 -4.06 7.30 15.04
N SER A 182 -4.23 8.02 13.94
CA SER A 182 -4.92 9.31 13.95
C SER A 182 -5.93 9.45 12.83
N PHE A 183 -7.18 9.76 13.21
CA PHE A 183 -8.25 10.15 12.31
C PHE A 183 -8.78 11.56 12.61
N ARG A 184 -8.05 12.39 13.38
CA ARG A 184 -8.47 13.77 13.70
C ARG A 184 -8.88 14.56 12.47
N LEU A 185 -9.88 15.43 12.57
CA LEU A 185 -10.29 16.30 11.44
C LEU A 185 -10.72 15.50 10.20
N ASN A 186 -11.48 14.42 10.40
CA ASN A 186 -12.22 13.70 9.36
C ASN A 186 -13.74 13.88 9.61
N LYS A 187 -14.58 13.26 8.77
CA LYS A 187 -16.04 13.43 8.75
C LYS A 187 -16.80 12.19 9.23
N PHE A 188 -16.36 11.57 10.31
CA PHE A 188 -17.03 10.41 10.93
C PHE A 188 -17.70 10.82 12.26
N GLY A 189 -18.79 10.14 12.60
CA GLY A 189 -19.59 10.33 13.80
C GLY A 189 -19.68 9.04 14.63
N ASP A 190 -20.80 8.87 15.35
CA ASP A 190 -20.98 7.75 16.29
C ASP A 190 -20.81 6.37 15.64
N ALA A 191 -21.25 6.17 14.40
CA ALA A 191 -21.15 4.86 13.76
C ALA A 191 -19.69 4.51 13.39
N GLY A 192 -18.85 5.49 13.08
CA GLY A 192 -17.41 5.31 12.89
C GLY A 192 -16.70 5.05 14.21
N ILE A 193 -17.07 5.76 15.29
CA ILE A 193 -16.54 5.53 16.64
C ILE A 193 -16.87 4.11 17.10
N ALA A 194 -18.12 3.68 16.99
CA ALA A 194 -18.55 2.33 17.37
C ALA A 194 -17.75 1.24 16.64
N ALA A 195 -17.48 1.43 15.34
CA ALA A 195 -16.65 0.52 14.56
C ALA A 195 -15.20 0.50 15.06
N LEU A 196 -14.63 1.67 15.37
CA LEU A 196 -13.28 1.77 15.93
C LEU A 196 -13.22 1.10 17.32
N THR A 197 -14.22 1.32 18.17
CA THR A 197 -14.36 0.66 19.49
C THR A 197 -14.35 -0.85 19.33
N ALA A 198 -15.14 -1.40 18.41
CA ALA A 198 -15.16 -2.84 18.13
C ALA A 198 -13.78 -3.38 17.67
N ALA A 199 -13.05 -2.62 16.83
CA ALA A 199 -11.71 -3.01 16.41
C ALA A 199 -10.68 -2.93 17.55
N VAL A 200 -10.84 -1.99 18.49
CA VAL A 200 -10.00 -1.87 19.69
C VAL A 200 -10.29 -3.02 20.66
N THR A 201 -11.56 -3.38 20.86
CA THR A 201 -11.94 -4.45 21.80
C THR A 201 -11.67 -5.86 21.26
N SER A 202 -11.61 -6.04 19.94
CA SER A 202 -11.30 -7.35 19.31
C SER A 202 -9.88 -7.87 19.59
N GLY A 203 -8.98 -7.01 20.10
CA GLY A 203 -7.58 -7.36 20.36
C GLY A 203 -6.69 -7.41 19.11
N ALA A 204 -7.24 -7.12 17.92
CA ALA A 204 -6.50 -7.17 16.66
C ALA A 204 -5.33 -6.16 16.57
N MET A 205 -5.40 -5.06 17.32
CA MET A 205 -4.34 -4.05 17.42
C MET A 205 -3.63 -4.15 18.78
N ALA A 206 -2.94 -5.26 19.05
CA ALA A 206 -2.42 -5.60 20.37
C ALA A 206 -1.48 -4.52 20.97
N SER A 207 -0.61 -3.91 20.15
CA SER A 207 0.38 -2.91 20.59
C SER A 207 -0.15 -1.46 20.63
N LEU A 208 -1.44 -1.25 20.35
CA LEU A 208 -2.01 0.09 20.26
C LEU A 208 -1.93 0.79 21.62
N SER A 209 -1.41 2.01 21.61
CA SER A 209 -1.20 2.83 22.82
C SER A 209 -1.72 4.26 22.66
N ARG A 210 -1.92 4.74 21.42
CA ARG A 210 -2.39 6.10 21.15
C ARG A 210 -3.43 6.13 20.04
N ILE A 211 -4.59 6.69 20.33
CA ILE A 211 -5.64 7.00 19.35
C ILE A 211 -5.86 8.50 19.37
N HIS A 212 -5.79 9.10 18.19
CA HIS A 212 -6.01 10.53 18.01
C HIS A 212 -7.29 10.76 17.18
N ILE A 213 -8.38 11.21 17.81
CA ILE A 213 -9.65 11.54 17.17
C ILE A 213 -10.11 12.95 17.58
N ARG A 214 -10.77 13.63 16.66
CA ARG A 214 -11.42 14.91 16.96
C ARG A 214 -12.74 14.91 16.24
N LEU A 215 -13.81 14.90 17.01
CA LEU A 215 -15.17 14.91 16.48
C LEU A 215 -15.47 16.32 15.97
N GLY A 216 -15.87 16.40 14.69
CA GLY A 216 -16.23 17.65 14.03
C GLY A 216 -17.66 18.10 14.29
N PHE A 217 -18.49 17.24 14.91
CA PHE A 217 -19.93 17.44 15.05
C PHE A 217 -20.44 16.97 16.43
N PRO A 218 -21.54 17.55 16.93
CA PRO A 218 -22.18 17.11 18.18
C PRO A 218 -22.74 15.67 18.13
N GLU A 219 -22.90 15.08 16.94
CA GLU A 219 -23.44 13.72 16.69
C GLU A 219 -22.43 12.57 16.90
N GLY A 220 -21.41 12.76 17.74
CA GLY A 220 -20.39 11.75 18.05
C GLY A 220 -20.16 11.52 19.56
N GLN A 221 -20.98 12.13 20.41
CA GLN A 221 -20.75 12.13 21.86
C GLN A 221 -21.27 10.86 22.54
N CYS A 222 -22.27 10.19 21.97
CA CYS A 222 -22.93 9.05 22.62
C CYS A 222 -21.98 7.84 22.73
N THR A 223 -21.24 7.54 21.65
CA THR A 223 -20.37 6.35 21.58
C THR A 223 -18.93 6.63 21.99
N LEU A 224 -18.53 7.90 22.14
CA LEU A 224 -17.19 8.27 22.60
C LEU A 224 -16.90 7.70 24.00
N SER A 225 -17.90 7.67 24.87
CA SER A 225 -17.77 7.10 26.22
C SER A 225 -17.41 5.60 26.20
N GLU A 226 -17.90 4.85 25.21
CA GLU A 226 -17.58 3.44 25.04
C GLU A 226 -16.16 3.25 24.52
N LEU A 227 -15.73 4.11 23.58
CA LEU A 227 -14.36 4.13 23.10
C LEU A 227 -13.38 4.49 24.23
N GLU A 228 -13.71 5.47 25.07
CA GLU A 228 -12.93 5.85 26.25
C GLU A 228 -12.77 4.68 27.23
N LYS A 229 -13.86 3.97 27.54
CA LYS A 229 -13.83 2.75 28.37
C LYS A 229 -12.96 1.66 27.76
N ALA A 230 -13.11 1.41 26.46
CA ALA A 230 -12.29 0.44 25.72
C ALA A 230 -10.80 0.82 25.68
N CYS A 231 -10.51 2.12 25.59
CA CYS A 231 -9.15 2.63 25.66
C CYS A 231 -8.57 2.50 27.07
N ALA A 232 -9.34 2.86 28.10
CA ALA A 232 -8.93 2.78 29.50
C ALA A 232 -8.60 1.35 29.93
N SER A 233 -9.43 0.37 29.54
CA SER A 233 -9.18 -1.05 29.86
C SER A 233 -7.87 -1.59 29.25
N ARG A 234 -7.43 -0.99 28.15
CA ARG A 234 -6.19 -1.35 27.43
C ARG A 234 -5.04 -0.37 27.66
N ARG A 235 -5.21 0.63 28.54
CA ARG A 235 -4.24 1.72 28.79
C ARG A 235 -3.82 2.48 27.52
N ILE A 236 -4.78 2.66 26.62
CA ILE A 236 -4.62 3.45 25.39
C ILE A 236 -4.91 4.91 25.71
N ASN A 237 -4.01 5.80 25.32
CA ASN A 237 -4.21 7.24 25.41
C ASN A 237 -5.10 7.70 24.24
N LEU A 238 -6.28 8.22 24.56
CA LEU A 238 -7.23 8.82 23.63
C LEU A 238 -7.09 10.34 23.66
N SER A 239 -6.84 10.98 22.52
CA SER A 239 -6.61 12.44 22.39
C SER A 239 -6.96 13.00 21.01
#